data_AF-A0A349JVY7-F1
#
_entry.id   AF-A0A349JVY7-F1
#
_cell.length_a   1.000
_cell.length_b   1.000
_cell.length_c   1.000
_cell.angle_alpha   90.00
_cell.angle_beta   90.00
_cell.angle_gamma   90.00
#
_symmetry.space_group_name_H-M   'P 1'
#
loop_
_entity.id
_entity.type
_entity.pdbx_description
1 polymer ?
#
loop_
_entity_poly.entity_id
_entity_poly.type
_entity_poly.pdbx_seq_one_letter_code
_entity_poly.pdbx_strand_id
1 'polypeptide(L)'
;MAPPDQGPNNQFLAHAVAIAEQTGMTVLRGVASAEEGRASVREVSAKQIPFIKIWVDDRGGSQEKLGREVYRAIIDEARARDIEVIVHQQNARDMPDLLEAGVAGFLHGRLGPGLDDRLAAQIRDSDAFLVPNLGLGELRGERVGGDPFLQEATPPEVSARLREAYDARQPGGVAQAITASQLATANAARRERELSEAFSRLLAADVDIVLGTDAGAVPDHFFGYTGHRELEIFVRLGMTPMQAIVAATSRPAERLGLSEMGTIGPGKAADFVVLDSNPLDDIRNTRTISRVYLGGREIDREGLRGRWTGRN
;
A
#
# COMPACT_ATOMS: atom_id res chain seq x y z
N MET A 1 -0.56 16.60 -0.28
CA MET A 1 -1.41 17.74 0.12
C MET A 1 -2.56 17.21 0.96
N ALA A 2 -2.91 17.89 2.03
CA ALA A 2 -4.01 17.54 2.95
C ALA A 2 -4.63 18.84 3.47
N PRO A 3 -5.77 18.81 4.18
CA PRO A 3 -6.22 19.99 4.91
C PRO A 3 -5.12 20.47 5.90
N PRO A 4 -5.10 21.75 6.29
CA PRO A 4 -4.14 22.26 7.25
C PRO A 4 -4.14 21.43 8.54
N ASP A 5 -2.95 21.10 9.04
CA ASP A 5 -2.73 20.29 10.25
C ASP A 5 -3.34 18.88 10.24
N GLN A 6 -3.78 18.39 9.07
CA GLN A 6 -4.33 17.05 8.86
C GLN A 6 -3.43 16.17 7.98
N GLY A 7 -3.87 14.93 7.76
CA GLY A 7 -3.25 13.99 6.83
C GLY A 7 -2.57 12.82 7.55
N PRO A 8 -1.32 12.45 7.19
CA PRO A 8 -0.63 11.29 7.79
C PRO A 8 -0.50 11.43 9.32
N ASN A 9 -0.22 10.33 10.03
CA ASN A 9 -0.21 10.31 11.49
C ASN A 9 0.67 11.43 12.12
N ASN A 10 0.37 11.81 13.37
CA ASN A 10 1.04 12.94 14.04
C ASN A 10 2.57 12.79 14.13
N GLN A 11 3.09 11.55 14.17
CA GLN A 11 4.52 11.28 14.15
C GLN A 11 5.15 11.64 12.80
N PHE A 12 4.49 11.32 11.68
CA PHE A 12 4.93 11.69 10.35
C PHE A 12 4.91 13.21 10.14
N LEU A 13 3.93 13.92 10.70
CA LEU A 13 3.87 15.39 10.62
C LEU A 13 5.14 16.02 11.23
N ALA A 14 5.56 15.57 12.41
CA ALA A 14 6.78 16.05 13.05
C ALA A 14 8.04 15.76 12.21
N HIS A 15 8.14 14.57 11.63
CA HIS A 15 9.26 14.22 10.75
C HIS A 15 9.26 15.02 9.44
N ALA A 16 8.09 15.26 8.85
CA ALA A 16 7.96 16.04 7.63
C ALA A 16 8.38 17.50 7.85
N VAL A 17 8.04 18.08 9.00
CA VAL A 17 8.52 19.41 9.41
C VAL A 17 10.03 19.41 9.57
N ALA A 18 10.59 18.44 10.28
CA ALA A 18 12.04 18.34 10.47
C ALA A 18 12.81 18.18 9.13
N ILE A 19 12.29 17.39 8.19
CA ILE A 19 12.87 17.26 6.85
C ILE A 19 12.79 18.58 6.09
N ALA A 20 11.66 19.29 6.17
CA ALA A 20 11.51 20.58 5.52
C ALA A 20 12.50 21.62 6.07
N GLU A 21 12.71 21.66 7.38
CA GLU A 21 13.71 22.51 8.04
C GLU A 21 15.14 22.15 7.60
N GLN A 22 15.45 20.87 7.46
CA GLN A 22 16.80 20.40 7.09
C GLN A 22 17.13 20.55 5.61
N THR A 23 16.14 20.35 4.73
CA THR A 23 16.36 20.21 3.28
C THR A 23 15.76 21.33 2.45
N GLY A 24 14.92 22.19 3.05
CA GLY A 24 14.08 23.15 2.33
C GLY A 24 12.97 22.49 1.51
N MET A 25 12.84 21.15 1.54
CA MET A 25 11.81 20.43 0.80
C MET A 25 10.55 20.25 1.65
N THR A 26 9.53 21.04 1.36
CA THR A 26 8.19 20.83 1.93
C THR A 26 7.56 19.54 1.39
N VAL A 27 7.49 18.50 2.24
CA VAL A 27 6.93 17.18 1.90
C VAL A 27 5.42 17.14 2.08
N LEU A 28 4.89 17.83 3.10
CA LEU A 28 3.45 17.92 3.38
C LEU A 28 3.02 19.39 3.29
N ARG A 29 1.96 19.62 2.52
CA ARG A 29 1.36 20.95 2.32
C ARG A 29 -0.08 20.92 2.82
N GLY A 30 -0.38 21.78 3.79
CA GLY A 30 -1.72 22.11 4.22
C GLY A 30 -2.39 23.01 3.18
N VAL A 31 -3.59 22.67 2.76
CA VAL A 31 -4.35 23.39 1.72
C VAL A 31 -5.80 23.52 2.18
N ALA A 32 -6.25 24.75 2.38
CA ALA A 32 -7.61 25.08 2.83
C ALA A 32 -8.54 25.51 1.69
N SER A 33 -8.00 25.97 0.56
CA SER A 33 -8.81 26.51 -0.54
C SER A 33 -8.36 26.01 -1.92
N ALA A 34 -9.24 26.17 -2.92
CA ALA A 34 -8.93 25.85 -4.31
C ALA A 34 -7.73 26.67 -4.83
N GLU A 35 -7.64 27.95 -4.48
CA GLU A 35 -6.53 28.83 -4.87
C GLU A 35 -5.19 28.36 -4.28
N GLU A 36 -5.17 28.04 -2.98
CA GLU A 36 -3.99 27.47 -2.31
C GLU A 36 -3.58 26.12 -2.91
N GLY A 37 -4.56 25.30 -3.30
CA GLY A 37 -4.33 24.02 -3.97
C GLY A 37 -3.62 24.21 -5.31
N ARG A 38 -4.13 25.13 -6.14
CA ARG A 38 -3.51 25.47 -7.43
C ARG A 38 -2.11 26.06 -7.24
N ALA A 39 -1.93 26.97 -6.29
CA ALA A 39 -0.62 27.54 -5.97
C ALA A 39 0.39 26.44 -5.56
N SER A 40 -0.04 25.52 -4.71
CA SER A 40 0.79 24.38 -4.27
C SER A 40 1.22 23.48 -5.43
N VAL A 41 0.33 23.22 -6.40
CA VAL A 41 0.67 22.46 -7.61
C VAL A 41 1.72 23.18 -8.45
N ARG A 42 1.58 24.50 -8.65
CA ARG A 42 2.55 25.31 -9.41
C ARG A 42 3.94 25.25 -8.80
N GLU A 43 4.03 25.29 -7.47
CA GLU A 43 5.31 25.15 -6.77
C GLU A 43 5.91 23.75 -6.89
N VAL A 44 5.10 22.69 -6.84
CA VAL A 44 5.57 21.31 -7.01
C VAL A 44 6.06 21.08 -8.44
N SER A 45 5.36 21.62 -9.44
CA SER A 45 5.74 21.52 -10.85
C SER A 45 7.15 22.06 -11.12
N ALA A 46 7.55 23.15 -10.47
CA ALA A 46 8.90 23.71 -10.59
C ALA A 46 10.01 22.75 -10.11
N LYS A 47 9.66 21.70 -9.34
CA LYS A 47 10.59 20.69 -8.82
C LYS A 47 10.68 19.44 -9.70
N GLN A 48 9.97 19.39 -10.83
CA GLN A 48 9.93 18.24 -11.74
C GLN A 48 9.49 16.93 -11.07
N ILE A 49 8.64 17.03 -10.04
CA ILE A 49 8.06 15.86 -9.36
C ILE A 49 6.86 15.38 -10.21
N PRO A 50 6.83 14.10 -10.66
CA PRO A 50 5.84 13.63 -11.63
C PRO A 50 4.46 13.32 -11.03
N PHE A 51 4.34 13.28 -9.69
CA PHE A 51 3.06 13.00 -9.04
C PHE A 51 2.86 13.80 -7.74
N ILE A 52 1.60 13.99 -7.36
CA ILE A 52 1.17 14.57 -6.10
C ILE A 52 0.26 13.58 -5.37
N LYS A 53 0.59 13.27 -4.12
CA LYS A 53 -0.34 12.57 -3.22
C LYS A 53 -1.31 13.55 -2.56
N ILE A 54 -2.61 13.29 -2.59
CA ILE A 54 -3.62 14.06 -1.85
C ILE A 54 -4.38 13.23 -0.83
N TRP A 55 -4.95 13.88 0.18
CA TRP A 55 -5.66 13.22 1.29
C TRP A 55 -7.18 13.45 1.22
N VAL A 56 -7.93 12.42 0.83
CA VAL A 56 -9.40 12.44 0.75
C VAL A 56 -9.98 11.32 1.62
N ASP A 57 -9.72 11.41 2.92
CA ASP A 57 -10.15 10.46 3.94
C ASP A 57 -10.32 11.18 5.29
N ASP A 58 -11.50 11.07 5.89
CA ASP A 58 -11.83 11.68 7.18
C ASP A 58 -11.51 10.75 8.37
N ARG A 59 -10.94 9.56 8.10
CA ARG A 59 -10.65 8.53 9.10
C ARG A 59 -11.85 8.24 10.00
N GLY A 60 -13.01 8.03 9.40
CA GLY A 60 -14.25 7.77 10.14
C GLY A 60 -14.71 8.96 10.97
N GLY A 61 -14.44 10.18 10.48
CA GLY A 61 -14.81 11.45 11.12
C GLY A 61 -13.83 11.95 12.18
N SER A 62 -12.67 11.32 12.36
CA SER A 62 -11.63 11.78 13.28
C SER A 62 -10.71 12.86 12.69
N GLN A 63 -10.77 13.08 11.38
CA GLN A 63 -10.01 14.09 10.67
C GLN A 63 -10.88 14.81 9.63
N GLU A 64 -10.42 15.99 9.23
CA GLU A 64 -10.94 16.65 8.03
C GLU A 64 -10.25 16.07 6.79
N LYS A 65 -11.01 15.88 5.71
CA LYS A 65 -10.51 15.48 4.39
C LYS A 65 -10.56 16.67 3.43
N LEU A 66 -9.76 16.65 2.37
CA LEU A 66 -9.86 17.70 1.35
C LEU A 66 -11.28 17.75 0.77
N GLY A 67 -11.86 18.96 0.80
CA GLY A 67 -13.17 19.22 0.22
C GLY A 67 -13.16 19.06 -1.30
N ARG A 68 -14.35 18.80 -1.87
CA ARG A 68 -14.55 18.59 -3.31
C ARG A 68 -13.98 19.70 -4.17
N GLU A 69 -14.26 20.95 -3.82
CA GLU A 69 -13.75 22.10 -4.55
C GLU A 69 -12.21 22.12 -4.59
N VAL A 70 -11.57 21.80 -3.45
CA VAL A 70 -10.12 21.85 -3.29
C VAL A 70 -9.45 20.73 -4.06
N TYR A 71 -9.89 19.47 -3.91
CA TYR A 71 -9.24 18.37 -4.63
C TYR A 71 -9.44 18.46 -6.14
N ARG A 72 -10.59 18.94 -6.63
CA ARG A 72 -10.79 19.14 -8.07
C ARG A 72 -9.87 20.22 -8.61
N ALA A 73 -9.73 21.34 -7.88
CA ALA A 73 -8.80 22.39 -8.27
C ALA A 73 -7.34 21.92 -8.32
N ILE A 74 -6.92 21.07 -7.37
CA ILE A 74 -5.60 20.44 -7.38
C ILE A 74 -5.44 19.53 -8.60
N ILE A 75 -6.41 18.64 -8.85
CA ILE A 75 -6.34 17.68 -9.97
C ILE A 75 -6.33 18.42 -11.31
N ASP A 76 -7.22 19.39 -11.52
CA ASP A 76 -7.27 20.19 -12.74
C ASP A 76 -5.93 20.90 -13.02
N GLU A 77 -5.34 21.53 -12.00
CA GLU A 77 -4.07 22.25 -12.14
C GLU A 77 -2.89 21.32 -12.40
N ALA A 78 -2.90 20.12 -11.80
CA ALA A 78 -1.87 19.10 -11.95
C ALA A 78 -1.91 18.49 -13.35
N ARG A 79 -3.12 18.17 -13.85
CA ARG A 79 -3.33 17.67 -15.22
C ARG A 79 -2.87 18.67 -16.28
N ALA A 80 -3.08 19.97 -16.07
CA ALA A 80 -2.59 21.01 -16.98
C ALA A 80 -1.04 21.10 -17.05
N ARG A 81 -0.33 20.32 -16.24
CA ARG A 81 1.14 20.28 -16.12
C ARG A 81 1.72 18.87 -16.22
N ASP A 82 0.90 17.91 -16.66
CA ASP A 82 1.31 16.50 -16.77
C ASP A 82 1.82 15.91 -15.43
N ILE A 83 1.18 16.31 -14.32
CA ILE A 83 1.45 15.76 -12.99
C ILE A 83 0.29 14.85 -12.59
N GLU A 84 0.62 13.61 -12.27
CA GLU A 84 -0.37 12.64 -11.78
C GLU A 84 -0.82 12.98 -10.37
N VAL A 85 -2.08 12.71 -10.05
CA VAL A 85 -2.59 12.81 -8.68
C VAL A 85 -2.97 11.44 -8.17
N ILE A 86 -2.44 11.05 -7.01
CA ILE A 86 -2.71 9.79 -6.34
C ILE A 86 -3.40 10.08 -5.01
N VAL A 87 -4.51 9.41 -4.72
CA VAL A 87 -5.36 9.75 -3.56
C VAL A 87 -5.22 8.72 -2.46
N HIS A 88 -4.92 9.19 -1.24
CA HIS A 88 -5.21 8.41 -0.04
C HIS A 88 -6.73 8.33 0.15
N GLN A 89 -7.30 7.13 0.07
CA GLN A 89 -8.74 6.93 -0.01
C GLN A 89 -9.21 5.70 0.78
N GLN A 90 -10.12 5.88 1.76
CA GLN A 90 -10.72 4.78 2.52
C GLN A 90 -12.27 4.71 2.49
N ASN A 91 -12.92 5.48 1.63
CA ASN A 91 -14.37 5.56 1.45
C ASN A 91 -14.77 5.56 -0.04
N ALA A 92 -15.28 4.44 -0.55
CA ALA A 92 -15.66 4.29 -1.96
C ALA A 92 -16.63 5.36 -2.50
N ARG A 93 -17.38 6.05 -1.62
CA ARG A 93 -18.32 7.12 -2.02
C ARG A 93 -17.66 8.32 -2.70
N ASP A 94 -16.39 8.59 -2.40
CA ASP A 94 -15.68 9.73 -3.01
C ASP A 94 -15.07 9.37 -4.38
N MET A 95 -14.92 8.06 -4.68
CA MET A 95 -14.20 7.60 -5.87
C MET A 95 -14.83 8.04 -7.19
N PRO A 96 -16.17 7.99 -7.41
CA PRO A 96 -16.75 8.42 -8.68
C PRO A 96 -16.39 9.85 -9.08
N ASP A 97 -16.39 10.80 -8.14
CA ASP A 97 -16.04 12.20 -8.43
C ASP A 97 -14.54 12.38 -8.66
N LEU A 98 -13.70 11.66 -7.90
CA LEU A 98 -12.25 11.68 -8.07
C LEU A 98 -11.83 11.08 -9.42
N LEU A 99 -12.49 10.03 -9.87
CA LEU A 99 -12.33 9.44 -11.20
C LEU A 99 -12.73 10.44 -12.30
N GLU A 100 -13.88 11.10 -12.15
CA GLU A 100 -14.32 12.16 -13.08
C GLU A 100 -13.36 13.36 -13.10
N ALA A 101 -12.78 13.71 -11.94
CA ALA A 101 -11.76 14.76 -11.86
C ALA A 101 -10.44 14.34 -12.55
N GLY A 102 -10.20 13.03 -12.71
CA GLY A 102 -9.06 12.50 -13.45
C GLY A 102 -7.86 12.16 -12.59
N VAL A 103 -8.09 11.60 -11.40
CA VAL A 103 -7.06 10.98 -10.56
C VAL A 103 -6.37 9.80 -11.28
N ALA A 104 -5.07 9.60 -11.03
CA ALA A 104 -4.30 8.50 -11.61
C ALA A 104 -4.43 7.18 -10.81
N GLY A 105 -4.68 7.25 -9.51
CA GLY A 105 -4.88 6.04 -8.71
C GLY A 105 -5.23 6.29 -7.25
N PHE A 106 -5.59 5.21 -6.55
CA PHE A 106 -5.96 5.25 -5.14
C PHE A 106 -5.06 4.35 -4.30
N LEU A 107 -4.69 4.86 -3.13
CA LEU A 107 -4.03 4.12 -2.06
C LEU A 107 -5.08 3.66 -1.06
N HIS A 108 -4.92 2.44 -0.57
CA HIS A 108 -5.89 1.66 0.22
C HIS A 108 -7.13 1.25 -0.58
N GLY A 109 -7.77 2.21 -1.27
CA GLY A 109 -8.84 1.95 -2.24
C GLY A 109 -9.95 1.06 -1.68
N ARG A 110 -10.38 1.34 -0.43
CA ARG A 110 -11.08 0.40 0.46
C ARG A 110 -12.02 -0.56 -0.29
N LEU A 111 -11.57 -1.80 -0.38
CA LEU A 111 -12.31 -2.92 -0.94
C LEU A 111 -13.40 -3.35 0.05
N GLY A 112 -14.64 -2.92 -0.20
CA GLY A 112 -15.75 -3.16 0.71
C GLY A 112 -17.08 -2.67 0.16
N PRO A 113 -18.09 -2.47 1.02
CA PRO A 113 -19.42 -2.02 0.60
C PRO A 113 -19.35 -0.71 -0.20
N GLY A 114 -19.80 -0.75 -1.45
CA GLY A 114 -19.77 0.39 -2.39
C GLY A 114 -18.84 0.19 -3.59
N LEU A 115 -17.93 -0.79 -3.56
CA LEU A 115 -17.21 -1.23 -4.75
C LEU A 115 -18.05 -2.27 -5.51
N ASP A 116 -18.94 -1.77 -6.35
CA ASP A 116 -19.78 -2.55 -7.26
C ASP A 116 -19.18 -2.62 -8.69
N ASP A 117 -19.85 -3.36 -9.57
CA ASP A 117 -19.38 -3.56 -10.96
C ASP A 117 -19.30 -2.24 -11.73
N ARG A 118 -20.18 -1.28 -11.42
CA ARG A 118 -20.18 0.05 -12.05
C ARG A 118 -18.95 0.83 -11.64
N LEU A 119 -18.63 0.86 -10.34
CA LEU A 119 -17.44 1.55 -9.86
C LEU A 119 -16.16 0.87 -10.37
N ALA A 120 -16.10 -0.46 -10.37
CA ALA A 120 -14.96 -1.19 -10.94
C ALA A 120 -14.75 -0.86 -12.43
N ALA A 121 -15.82 -0.84 -13.22
CA ALA A 121 -15.78 -0.42 -14.63
C ALA A 121 -15.33 1.03 -14.79
N GLN A 122 -15.79 1.94 -13.92
CA GLN A 122 -15.38 3.34 -13.95
C GLN A 122 -13.89 3.51 -13.63
N ILE A 123 -13.35 2.76 -12.67
CA ILE A 123 -11.91 2.79 -12.34
C ILE A 123 -11.08 2.39 -13.58
N ARG A 124 -11.47 1.30 -14.25
CA ARG A 124 -10.83 0.88 -15.51
C ARG A 124 -10.96 1.95 -16.59
N ASP A 125 -12.17 2.49 -16.83
CA ASP A 125 -12.40 3.47 -17.90
C ASP A 125 -11.64 4.79 -17.70
N SER A 126 -11.37 5.15 -16.45
CA SER A 126 -10.53 6.31 -16.10
C SER A 126 -9.04 6.01 -16.16
N ASP A 127 -8.63 4.79 -16.51
CA ASP A 127 -7.25 4.31 -16.49
C ASP A 127 -6.58 4.51 -15.11
N ALA A 128 -7.36 4.34 -14.03
CA ALA A 128 -6.88 4.51 -12.67
C ALA A 128 -6.41 3.18 -12.06
N PHE A 129 -5.32 3.21 -11.30
CA PHE A 129 -4.82 2.04 -10.57
C PHE A 129 -5.23 2.03 -9.09
N LEU A 130 -5.13 0.86 -8.46
CA LEU A 130 -5.40 0.65 -7.04
C LEU A 130 -4.21 0.03 -6.33
N VAL A 131 -3.92 0.52 -5.12
CA VAL A 131 -2.96 -0.07 -4.18
C VAL A 131 -3.70 -0.50 -2.91
N PRO A 132 -4.16 -1.76 -2.80
CA PRO A 132 -5.03 -2.20 -1.71
C PRO A 132 -4.40 -2.26 -0.32
N ASN A 133 -3.09 -2.55 -0.24
CA ASN A 133 -2.28 -2.67 0.98
C ASN A 133 -2.96 -3.34 2.20
N LEU A 134 -3.63 -4.46 1.93
CA LEU A 134 -4.50 -5.18 2.87
C LEU A 134 -3.72 -5.74 4.08
N GLY A 135 -2.45 -6.09 3.88
CA GLY A 135 -1.57 -6.58 4.94
C GLY A 135 -1.43 -5.62 6.12
N LEU A 136 -1.60 -4.30 5.93
CA LEU A 136 -1.55 -3.32 7.01
C LEU A 136 -2.61 -3.60 8.10
N GLY A 137 -3.80 -4.07 7.69
CA GLY A 137 -4.87 -4.44 8.59
C GLY A 137 -4.78 -5.89 9.06
N GLU A 138 -4.55 -6.82 8.13
CA GLU A 138 -4.67 -8.25 8.38
C GLU A 138 -3.56 -8.81 9.27
N LEU A 139 -2.31 -8.38 9.07
CA LEU A 139 -1.16 -8.96 9.78
C LEU A 139 -1.19 -8.72 11.28
N ARG A 140 -1.94 -7.71 11.75
CA ARG A 140 -2.16 -7.47 13.19
C ARG A 140 -2.91 -8.60 13.88
N GLY A 141 -3.72 -9.34 13.11
CA GLY A 141 -4.48 -10.51 13.53
C GLY A 141 -3.74 -11.83 13.29
N GLU A 142 -2.49 -11.80 12.84
CA GLU A 142 -1.69 -12.99 12.57
C GLU A 142 -0.52 -13.12 13.57
N ARG A 143 -0.13 -14.36 13.86
CA ARG A 143 1.00 -14.65 14.74
C ARG A 143 2.35 -14.57 13.99
N VAL A 144 2.62 -13.43 13.34
CA VAL A 144 3.76 -13.24 12.42
C VAL A 144 5.13 -13.41 13.09
N GLY A 145 5.24 -13.19 14.41
CA GLY A 145 6.50 -13.42 15.15
C GLY A 145 6.96 -14.88 15.16
N GLY A 146 6.11 -15.83 14.75
CA GLY A 146 6.47 -17.23 14.56
C GLY A 146 6.93 -17.58 13.14
N ASP A 147 6.86 -16.67 12.18
CA ASP A 147 7.21 -16.94 10.78
C ASP A 147 8.74 -17.01 10.60
N PRO A 148 9.30 -18.15 10.14
CA PRO A 148 10.74 -18.30 9.93
C PRO A 148 11.32 -17.24 9.00
N PHE A 149 10.58 -16.83 7.96
CA PHE A 149 11.04 -15.85 6.98
C PHE A 149 11.20 -14.46 7.62
N LEU A 150 10.31 -14.08 8.53
CA LEU A 150 10.47 -12.84 9.31
C LEU A 150 11.63 -12.95 10.30
N GLN A 151 11.75 -14.09 10.98
CA GLN A 151 12.80 -14.34 11.98
C GLN A 151 14.21 -14.28 11.41
N GLU A 152 14.38 -14.58 10.12
CA GLU A 152 15.66 -14.37 9.44
C GLU A 152 16.08 -12.90 9.39
N ALA A 153 15.13 -11.96 9.36
CA ALA A 153 15.39 -10.53 9.17
C ALA A 153 15.16 -9.69 10.44
N THR A 154 14.82 -10.32 11.57
CA THR A 154 14.53 -9.61 12.83
C THR A 154 15.30 -10.19 14.01
N PRO A 155 15.76 -9.36 14.96
CA PRO A 155 16.32 -9.85 16.22
C PRO A 155 15.34 -10.76 16.98
N PRO A 156 15.81 -11.81 17.69
CA PRO A 156 14.95 -12.73 18.43
C PRO A 156 13.98 -12.06 19.42
N GLU A 157 14.41 -10.98 20.05
CA GLU A 157 13.61 -10.18 20.98
C GLU A 157 12.43 -9.49 20.29
N VAL A 158 12.59 -9.08 19.03
CA VAL A 158 11.49 -8.53 18.23
C VAL A 158 10.48 -9.63 17.97
N SER A 159 10.91 -10.80 17.51
CA SER A 159 10.02 -11.94 17.25
C SER A 159 9.29 -12.42 18.53
N ALA A 160 9.96 -12.41 19.69
CA ALA A 160 9.33 -12.70 20.98
C ALA A 160 8.25 -11.68 21.33
N ARG A 161 8.57 -10.39 21.28
CA ARG A 161 7.61 -9.29 21.52
C ARG A 161 6.38 -9.38 20.61
N LEU A 162 6.57 -9.71 19.33
CA LEU A 162 5.45 -9.88 18.38
C LEU A 162 4.52 -11.03 18.79
N ARG A 163 5.07 -12.16 19.23
CA ARG A 163 4.28 -13.30 19.71
C ARG A 163 3.52 -12.95 20.98
N GLU A 164 4.17 -12.32 21.95
CA GLU A 164 3.54 -11.86 23.19
C GLU A 164 2.42 -10.85 22.90
N ALA A 165 2.66 -9.89 22.01
CA ALA A 165 1.65 -8.91 21.61
C ALA A 165 0.44 -9.54 20.90
N TYR A 166 0.66 -10.60 20.10
CA TYR A 166 -0.43 -11.37 19.51
C TYR A 166 -1.20 -12.17 20.57
N ASP A 167 -0.48 -12.88 21.45
CA ASP A 167 -1.05 -13.74 22.49
C ASP A 167 -1.87 -12.90 23.52
N ALA A 168 -1.40 -11.69 23.87
CA ALA A 168 -2.08 -10.76 24.77
C ALA A 168 -3.39 -10.16 24.19
N ARG A 169 -3.57 -10.19 22.86
CA ARG A 169 -4.81 -9.74 22.21
C ARG A 169 -5.86 -10.85 22.13
N GLN A 170 -5.51 -12.10 22.42
CA GLN A 170 -6.45 -13.22 22.37
C GLN A 170 -7.41 -13.16 23.58
N PRO A 171 -8.72 -13.42 23.40
CA PRO A 171 -9.68 -13.33 24.48
C PRO A 171 -9.41 -14.36 25.59
N GLY A 172 -9.29 -13.90 26.84
CA GLY A 172 -9.11 -14.76 28.02
C GLY A 172 -10.45 -15.11 28.70
N GLY A 173 -10.86 -16.37 28.65
CA GLY A 173 -11.93 -16.94 29.50
C GLY A 173 -13.11 -17.61 28.76
N VAL A 174 -13.45 -18.85 29.14
CA VAL A 174 -14.19 -19.82 28.29
C VAL A 174 -15.67 -19.48 28.01
N ALA A 175 -16.42 -18.84 28.92
CA ALA A 175 -17.88 -18.69 28.77
C ALA A 175 -18.32 -17.39 28.05
N GLN A 176 -17.71 -16.25 28.36
CA GLN A 176 -17.92 -14.99 27.60
C GLN A 176 -17.20 -15.01 26.25
N ALA A 177 -16.15 -15.83 26.10
CA ALA A 177 -15.46 -16.01 24.82
C ALA A 177 -16.30 -16.74 23.78
N ILE A 178 -17.25 -17.63 24.11
CA ILE A 178 -17.97 -18.39 23.07
C ILE A 178 -18.89 -17.49 22.24
N THR A 179 -19.77 -16.70 22.86
CA THR A 179 -20.68 -15.80 22.13
C THR A 179 -19.93 -14.65 21.44
N ALA A 180 -18.92 -14.08 22.12
CA ALA A 180 -18.07 -13.05 21.53
C ALA A 180 -17.22 -13.60 20.37
N SER A 181 -16.72 -14.83 20.47
CA SER A 181 -15.98 -15.53 19.41
C SER A 181 -16.87 -15.90 18.23
N GLN A 182 -18.10 -16.35 18.47
CA GLN A 182 -19.07 -16.64 17.40
C GLN A 182 -19.43 -15.38 16.62
N LEU A 183 -19.72 -14.26 17.30
CA LEU A 183 -19.97 -12.97 16.65
C LEU A 183 -18.73 -12.45 15.93
N ALA A 184 -17.54 -12.56 16.53
CA ALA A 184 -16.28 -12.17 15.89
C ALA A 184 -15.98 -13.00 14.64
N THR A 185 -16.24 -14.32 14.68
CA THR A 185 -16.08 -15.25 13.57
C THR A 185 -17.07 -14.95 12.45
N ALA A 186 -18.34 -14.75 12.77
CA ALA A 186 -19.36 -14.38 11.80
C ALA A 186 -19.03 -13.04 11.11
N ASN A 187 -18.57 -12.05 11.89
CA ASN A 187 -18.12 -10.76 11.37
C ASN A 187 -16.86 -10.89 10.51
N ALA A 188 -15.90 -11.73 10.89
CA ALA A 188 -14.70 -12.00 10.10
C ALA A 188 -15.05 -12.67 8.76
N ALA A 189 -15.88 -13.71 8.79
CA ALA A 189 -16.33 -14.40 7.59
C ALA A 189 -17.14 -13.49 6.66
N ARG A 190 -17.95 -12.57 7.23
CA ARG A 190 -18.65 -11.56 6.45
C ARG A 190 -17.67 -10.58 5.77
N ARG A 191 -16.70 -10.04 6.52
CA ARG A 191 -15.68 -9.13 5.96
C ARG A 191 -14.87 -9.80 4.87
N GLU A 192 -14.48 -11.06 5.07
CA GLU A 192 -13.75 -11.85 4.08
C GLU A 192 -14.56 -12.00 2.79
N ARG A 193 -15.86 -12.33 2.88
CA ARG A 193 -16.73 -12.41 1.71
C ARG A 193 -16.85 -11.07 0.99
N GLU A 194 -17.09 -9.98 1.73
CA GLU A 194 -17.21 -8.63 1.16
C GLU A 194 -15.91 -8.20 0.46
N LEU A 195 -14.75 -8.51 1.05
CA LEU A 195 -13.43 -8.27 0.48
C LEU A 195 -13.21 -9.08 -0.80
N SER A 196 -13.44 -10.40 -0.75
CA SER A 196 -13.26 -11.29 -1.90
C SER A 196 -14.18 -10.94 -3.05
N GLU A 197 -15.45 -10.58 -2.78
CA GLU A 197 -16.37 -10.11 -3.81
C GLU A 197 -15.88 -8.80 -4.44
N ALA A 198 -15.52 -7.80 -3.62
CA ALA A 198 -15.02 -6.52 -4.10
C ALA A 198 -13.74 -6.69 -4.96
N PHE A 199 -12.79 -7.51 -4.51
CA PHE A 199 -11.57 -7.81 -5.25
C PHE A 199 -11.87 -8.57 -6.55
N SER A 200 -12.79 -9.53 -6.53
CA SER A 200 -13.22 -10.26 -7.74
C SER A 200 -13.82 -9.32 -8.79
N ARG A 201 -14.58 -8.29 -8.38
CA ARG A 201 -15.11 -7.28 -9.30
C ARG A 201 -14.02 -6.46 -9.97
N LEU A 202 -12.96 -6.11 -9.24
CA LEU A 202 -11.79 -5.42 -9.81
C LEU A 202 -11.07 -6.30 -10.84
N LEU A 203 -10.85 -7.58 -10.51
CA LEU A 203 -10.24 -8.54 -11.44
C LEU A 203 -11.10 -8.72 -12.70
N ALA A 204 -12.41 -8.87 -12.54
CA ALA A 204 -13.34 -9.02 -13.66
C ALA A 204 -13.42 -7.77 -14.55
N ALA A 205 -13.22 -6.59 -13.97
CA ALA A 205 -13.19 -5.31 -14.69
C ALA A 205 -11.80 -4.99 -15.30
N ASP A 206 -10.79 -5.84 -15.09
CA ASP A 206 -9.40 -5.62 -15.52
C ASP A 206 -8.80 -4.31 -14.96
N VAL A 207 -9.06 -4.03 -13.68
CA VAL A 207 -8.45 -2.89 -12.99
C VAL A 207 -7.00 -3.20 -12.64
N ASP A 208 -6.13 -2.23 -12.88
CA ASP A 208 -4.73 -2.31 -12.49
C ASP A 208 -4.55 -2.27 -10.98
N ILE A 209 -4.32 -3.44 -10.40
CA ILE A 209 -3.93 -3.60 -9.00
C ILE A 209 -2.40 -3.61 -8.92
N VAL A 210 -1.86 -2.74 -8.07
CA VAL A 210 -0.43 -2.56 -7.83
C VAL A 210 -0.09 -2.95 -6.39
N LEU A 211 1.01 -3.68 -6.21
CA LEU A 211 1.52 -4.02 -4.89
C LEU A 211 2.07 -2.76 -4.21
N GLY A 212 1.53 -2.48 -3.04
CA GLY A 212 2.08 -1.55 -2.07
C GLY A 212 1.67 -2.00 -0.69
N THR A 213 2.49 -1.69 0.32
CA THR A 213 2.34 -2.31 1.65
C THR A 213 2.04 -1.31 2.75
N ASP A 214 2.37 -0.03 2.56
CA ASP A 214 2.42 0.96 3.64
C ASP A 214 3.35 0.54 4.81
N ALA A 215 4.38 -0.27 4.51
CA ALA A 215 5.40 -0.70 5.47
C ALA A 215 6.01 0.51 6.21
N GLY A 216 6.15 0.38 7.53
CA GLY A 216 6.61 1.45 8.41
C GLY A 216 5.54 2.46 8.86
N ALA A 217 4.31 2.42 8.31
CA ALA A 217 3.24 3.34 8.73
C ALA A 217 2.76 3.08 10.17
N VAL A 218 2.90 1.84 10.65
CA VAL A 218 2.49 1.40 11.99
C VAL A 218 3.60 0.52 12.58
N PRO A 219 3.74 0.45 13.92
CA PRO A 219 4.70 -0.45 14.54
C PRO A 219 4.50 -1.89 14.04
N ASP A 220 5.60 -2.62 13.92
CA ASP A 220 5.62 -4.05 13.57
C ASP A 220 5.12 -4.40 12.16
N HIS A 221 5.03 -3.41 11.27
CA HIS A 221 4.72 -3.60 9.85
C HIS A 221 5.99 -3.47 8.99
N PHE A 222 6.68 -4.60 8.81
CA PHE A 222 8.07 -4.65 8.33
C PHE A 222 8.25 -4.43 6.82
N PHE A 223 9.26 -3.67 6.44
CA PHE A 223 9.71 -3.57 5.04
C PHE A 223 10.15 -4.94 4.50
N GLY A 224 9.89 -5.21 3.22
CA GLY A 224 10.18 -6.49 2.58
C GLY A 224 9.16 -7.58 2.91
N TYR A 225 9.10 -8.02 4.18
CA TYR A 225 8.22 -9.13 4.62
C TYR A 225 6.75 -8.91 4.25
N THR A 226 6.24 -7.70 4.47
CA THR A 226 4.85 -7.34 4.19
C THR A 226 4.49 -7.41 2.71
N GLY A 227 5.47 -7.22 1.80
CA GLY A 227 5.26 -7.38 0.36
C GLY A 227 4.97 -8.83 -0.01
N HIS A 228 5.70 -9.78 0.58
CA HIS A 228 5.41 -11.21 0.36
C HIS A 228 4.04 -11.61 0.91
N ARG A 229 3.63 -11.03 2.06
CA ARG A 229 2.27 -11.25 2.59
C ARG A 229 1.20 -10.67 1.68
N GLU A 230 1.42 -9.50 1.10
CA GLU A 230 0.46 -8.89 0.17
C GLU A 230 0.25 -9.77 -1.08
N LEU A 231 1.32 -10.37 -1.62
CA LEU A 231 1.22 -11.34 -2.73
C LEU A 231 0.35 -12.56 -2.37
N GLU A 232 0.52 -13.10 -1.16
CA GLU A 232 -0.30 -14.20 -0.66
C GLU A 232 -1.77 -13.79 -0.50
N ILE A 233 -2.02 -12.57 -0.04
CA ILE A 233 -3.37 -12.01 0.06
C ILE A 233 -3.99 -11.88 -1.34
N PHE A 234 -3.27 -11.35 -2.33
CA PHE A 234 -3.77 -11.21 -3.69
C PHE A 234 -4.17 -12.56 -4.30
N VAL A 235 -3.34 -13.60 -4.12
CA VAL A 235 -3.66 -14.95 -4.60
C VAL A 235 -4.84 -15.56 -3.85
N ARG A 236 -4.91 -15.38 -2.52
CA ARG A 236 -6.07 -15.81 -1.72
C ARG A 236 -7.38 -15.17 -2.21
N LEU A 237 -7.33 -13.92 -2.64
CA LEU A 237 -8.49 -13.17 -3.14
C LEU A 237 -8.82 -13.42 -4.61
N GLY A 238 -8.05 -14.24 -5.32
CA GLY A 238 -8.41 -14.76 -6.65
C GLY A 238 -7.44 -14.43 -7.78
N MET A 239 -6.32 -13.75 -7.52
CA MET A 239 -5.26 -13.65 -8.53
C MET A 239 -4.57 -15.01 -8.72
N THR A 240 -4.18 -15.31 -9.95
CA THR A 240 -3.14 -16.33 -10.22
C THR A 240 -1.79 -15.84 -9.66
N PRO A 241 -0.85 -16.74 -9.35
CA PRO A 241 0.50 -16.33 -8.93
C PRO A 241 1.20 -15.41 -9.93
N MET A 242 0.99 -15.61 -11.24
CA MET A 242 1.55 -14.72 -12.27
C MET A 242 0.94 -13.32 -12.21
N GLN A 243 -0.37 -13.19 -12.01
CA GLN A 243 -1.02 -11.88 -11.84
C GLN A 243 -0.46 -11.14 -10.62
N ALA A 244 -0.22 -11.85 -9.51
CA ALA A 244 0.39 -11.25 -8.32
C ALA A 244 1.84 -10.79 -8.57
N ILE A 245 2.64 -11.56 -9.32
CA ILE A 245 3.99 -11.16 -9.73
C ILE A 245 3.95 -9.91 -10.60
N VAL A 246 3.06 -9.84 -11.59
CA VAL A 246 2.87 -8.67 -12.47
C VAL A 246 2.48 -7.44 -11.64
N ALA A 247 1.53 -7.58 -10.71
CA ALA A 247 1.11 -6.52 -9.79
C ALA A 247 2.28 -5.96 -8.95
N ALA A 248 3.34 -6.74 -8.72
CA ALA A 248 4.51 -6.36 -7.95
C ALA A 248 5.74 -5.98 -8.78
N THR A 249 5.69 -6.10 -10.11
CA THR A 249 6.86 -5.91 -10.98
C THR A 249 6.54 -4.98 -12.15
N SER A 250 6.03 -5.49 -13.27
CA SER A 250 5.81 -4.69 -14.47
C SER A 250 4.72 -3.63 -14.27
N ARG A 251 3.68 -3.96 -13.50
CA ARG A 251 2.56 -3.05 -13.30
C ARG A 251 2.93 -1.74 -12.59
N PRO A 252 3.61 -1.75 -11.42
CA PRO A 252 4.09 -0.50 -10.82
C PRO A 252 5.09 0.23 -11.73
N ALA A 253 5.94 -0.49 -12.48
CA ALA A 253 6.87 0.14 -13.41
C ALA A 253 6.13 0.90 -14.53
N GLU A 254 5.09 0.29 -15.11
CA GLU A 254 4.20 0.92 -16.09
C GLU A 254 3.53 2.18 -15.52
N ARG A 255 2.92 2.06 -14.33
CA ARG A 255 2.20 3.16 -13.66
C ARG A 255 3.10 4.30 -13.18
N LEU A 256 4.40 4.07 -13.06
CA LEU A 256 5.38 5.10 -12.72
C LEU A 256 6.18 5.60 -13.94
N GLY A 257 5.87 5.11 -15.15
CA GLY A 257 6.62 5.47 -16.36
C GLY A 257 8.07 4.97 -16.38
N LEU A 258 8.39 3.92 -15.63
CA LEU A 258 9.73 3.36 -15.47
C LEU A 258 9.98 2.26 -16.52
N SER A 259 10.20 2.67 -17.77
CA SER A 259 10.37 1.77 -18.91
C SER A 259 11.54 0.80 -18.78
N GLU A 260 12.55 1.13 -17.98
CA GLU A 260 13.77 0.31 -17.88
C GLU A 260 13.68 -0.81 -16.84
N MET A 261 12.56 -0.96 -16.11
CA MET A 261 12.46 -1.98 -15.05
C MET A 261 11.11 -2.71 -15.05
N GLY A 262 10.92 -3.59 -14.05
CA GLY A 262 9.69 -4.37 -13.85
C GLY A 262 9.56 -5.62 -14.74
N THR A 263 10.44 -5.82 -15.72
CA THR A 263 10.47 -7.02 -16.58
C THR A 263 11.90 -7.47 -16.85
N ILE A 264 12.10 -8.76 -17.13
CA ILE A 264 13.39 -9.32 -17.54
C ILE A 264 13.47 -9.28 -19.07
N GLY A 265 14.43 -8.53 -19.62
CA GLY A 265 14.67 -8.47 -21.05
C GLY A 265 15.88 -7.61 -21.43
N PRO A 266 16.37 -7.70 -22.68
CA PRO A 266 17.46 -6.86 -23.14
C PRO A 266 17.15 -5.36 -22.98
N GLY A 267 18.14 -4.59 -22.52
CA GLY A 267 18.01 -3.15 -22.28
C GLY A 267 17.44 -2.77 -20.90
N LYS A 268 16.81 -3.71 -20.18
CA LYS A 268 16.26 -3.46 -18.84
C LYS A 268 17.37 -3.42 -17.78
N ALA A 269 17.11 -2.71 -16.68
CA ALA A 269 17.91 -2.73 -15.47
C ALA A 269 18.02 -4.17 -14.93
N ALA A 270 19.21 -4.55 -14.49
CA ALA A 270 19.47 -5.86 -13.91
C ALA A 270 19.05 -5.89 -12.42
N ASP A 271 17.75 -5.66 -12.21
CA ASP A 271 17.05 -5.72 -10.93
C ASP A 271 16.19 -6.99 -10.89
N PHE A 272 16.67 -8.04 -10.22
CA PHE A 272 15.96 -9.30 -10.16
C PHE A 272 16.29 -10.11 -8.92
N VAL A 273 15.40 -11.04 -8.59
CA VAL A 273 15.59 -12.04 -7.54
C VAL A 273 15.71 -13.43 -8.16
N VAL A 274 16.58 -14.25 -7.60
CA VAL A 274 16.69 -15.67 -7.94
C VAL A 274 16.04 -16.45 -6.80
N LEU A 275 15.11 -17.35 -7.13
CA LEU A 275 14.35 -18.14 -6.16
C LEU A 275 14.75 -19.62 -6.30
N ASP A 276 14.84 -20.34 -5.18
CA ASP A 276 15.13 -21.78 -5.16
C ASP A 276 13.90 -22.61 -5.56
N SER A 277 12.70 -22.05 -5.44
CA SER A 277 11.43 -22.68 -5.82
C SER A 277 10.61 -21.79 -6.76
N ASN A 278 9.84 -22.42 -7.64
CA ASN A 278 9.01 -21.74 -8.64
C ASN A 278 7.80 -21.02 -8.00
N PRO A 279 7.68 -19.68 -8.12
CA PRO A 279 6.56 -18.92 -7.54
C PRO A 279 5.23 -19.12 -8.27
N LEU A 280 5.22 -19.77 -9.43
CA LEU A 280 3.98 -20.07 -10.16
C LEU A 280 3.25 -21.30 -9.61
N ASP A 281 3.96 -22.19 -8.93
CA ASP A 281 3.36 -23.35 -8.27
C ASP A 281 2.73 -22.95 -6.91
N ASP A 282 3.39 -22.01 -6.22
CA ASP A 282 2.92 -21.43 -4.97
C ASP A 282 3.57 -20.05 -4.78
N ILE A 283 2.75 -19.01 -4.62
CA ILE A 283 3.25 -17.64 -4.48
C ILE A 283 4.15 -17.45 -3.24
N ARG A 284 4.02 -18.33 -2.23
CA ARG A 284 4.90 -18.35 -1.05
C ARG A 284 6.36 -18.65 -1.41
N ASN A 285 6.61 -19.29 -2.55
CA ASN A 285 7.96 -19.54 -3.04
C ASN A 285 8.73 -18.25 -3.37
N THR A 286 8.07 -17.10 -3.47
CA THR A 286 8.75 -15.79 -3.52
C THR A 286 9.66 -15.54 -2.30
N ARG A 287 9.45 -16.26 -1.19
CA ARG A 287 10.29 -16.21 0.01
C ARG A 287 11.53 -17.11 -0.05
N THR A 288 11.61 -18.03 -1.02
CA THR A 288 12.77 -18.91 -1.25
C THR A 288 13.90 -18.18 -1.97
N ILE A 289 14.14 -16.93 -1.59
CA ILE A 289 15.12 -16.08 -2.25
C ILE A 289 16.49 -16.72 -2.01
N SER A 290 17.22 -16.91 -3.10
CA SER A 290 18.60 -17.39 -3.17
C SER A 290 19.54 -16.20 -3.34
N ARG A 291 19.29 -15.37 -4.35
CA ARG A 291 20.10 -14.18 -4.68
C ARG A 291 19.21 -12.99 -5.02
N VAL A 292 19.76 -11.80 -4.83
CA VAL A 292 19.13 -10.53 -5.21
C VAL A 292 20.18 -9.71 -5.95
N TYR A 293 19.80 -9.18 -7.12
CA TYR A 293 20.60 -8.28 -7.92
C TYR A 293 19.89 -6.93 -8.00
N LEU A 294 20.63 -5.84 -7.75
CA LEU A 294 20.17 -4.47 -7.96
C LEU A 294 21.19 -3.74 -8.85
N GLY A 295 20.75 -3.22 -9.99
CA GLY A 295 21.61 -2.60 -10.99
C GLY A 295 22.74 -3.54 -11.46
N GLY A 296 22.49 -4.85 -11.50
CA GLY A 296 23.48 -5.88 -11.86
C GLY A 296 24.47 -6.23 -10.75
N ARG A 297 24.33 -5.63 -9.56
CA ARG A 297 25.18 -5.95 -8.40
C ARG A 297 24.46 -6.92 -7.49
N GLU A 298 25.11 -8.04 -7.21
CA GLU A 298 24.63 -8.98 -6.21
C GLU A 298 24.64 -8.34 -4.82
N ILE A 299 23.55 -8.50 -4.09
CA ILE A 299 23.40 -8.00 -2.73
C ILE A 299 23.89 -9.05 -1.74
N ASP A 300 24.78 -8.65 -0.83
CA ASP A 300 25.25 -9.48 0.28
C ASP A 300 24.13 -9.68 1.31
N ARG A 301 23.36 -10.73 1.11
CA ARG A 301 22.23 -11.08 1.96
C ARG A 301 22.66 -11.62 3.31
N GLU A 302 23.74 -12.39 3.38
CA GLU A 302 24.25 -12.93 4.64
C GLU A 302 24.73 -11.80 5.55
N GLY A 303 25.49 -10.84 5.00
CA GLY A 303 25.91 -9.66 5.74
C GLY A 303 24.74 -8.76 6.16
N LEU A 304 23.69 -8.60 5.33
CA LEU A 304 22.45 -7.93 5.75
C LEU A 304 21.79 -8.65 6.93
N ARG A 305 21.66 -9.98 6.83
CA ARG A 305 21.04 -10.82 7.86
C ARG A 305 21.80 -10.73 9.19
N GLY A 306 23.14 -10.77 9.15
CA GLY A 306 23.99 -10.59 10.33
C GLY A 306 23.77 -9.23 11.00
N ARG A 307 23.78 -8.14 10.21
CA ARG A 307 23.54 -6.77 10.72
C ARG A 307 22.16 -6.59 11.34
N TRP A 308 21.11 -7.12 10.70
CA TRP A 308 19.73 -6.95 11.17
C TRP A 308 19.41 -7.80 12.39
N THR A 309 20.03 -8.97 12.54
CA THR A 309 19.77 -9.90 13.64
C THR A 309 20.74 -9.76 14.81
N GLY A 310 21.74 -8.88 14.70
CA GLY A 310 22.79 -8.71 15.72
C GLY A 310 23.74 -9.91 15.83
N ARG A 311 23.76 -10.80 14.83
CA ARG A 311 24.66 -11.95 14.73
C ARG A 311 25.89 -11.54 13.92
N ASN A 312 26.94 -11.08 14.60
CA ASN A 312 28.29 -10.97 14.03
C ASN A 312 29.08 -12.23 14.34
#